data_AF-A0A925C0G6-F1
#
_entry.id   AF-A0A925C0G6-F1
#
_cell.length_a   1.000
_cell.length_b   1.000
_cell.length_c   1.000
_cell.angle_alpha   90.00
_cell.angle_beta   90.00
_cell.angle_gamma   90.00
#
_symmetry.space_group_name_H-M   'P 1'
#
loop_
_entity.id
_entity.type
_entity.pdbx_description
1 polymer ?
#
loop_
_entity_poly.entity_id
_entity_poly.type
_entity_poly.pdbx_seq_one_letter_code
_entity_poly.pdbx_strand_id
1 'polypeptide(L)'
;MKKLEFKIEIAASRQKVWDTMLDPVTYKKWVEVSWPASSYEGSWKQGENIKFISPSGEGTLATIVELRPYEFILANHIAVIKKDGSDDRDSEIAKGWVGTTESYNFSEKNGKTELKVEINTNPDWEKMFTDGWPDALAKLKEMSES
;
A
#
# COMPACT_ATOMS: atom_id res chain seq x y z
N MET A 1 -13.35 12.85 -0.88
CA MET A 1 -11.99 12.30 -0.93
C MET A 1 -10.98 13.37 -0.52
N LYS A 2 -9.93 12.97 0.18
CA LYS A 2 -8.77 13.79 0.55
C LYS A 2 -7.51 13.14 0.02
N LYS A 3 -6.61 13.96 -0.52
CA LYS A 3 -5.29 13.53 -1.01
C LYS A 3 -4.24 13.70 0.08
N LEU A 4 -3.48 12.64 0.32
CA LEU A 4 -2.33 12.59 1.23
C LEU A 4 -1.09 12.21 0.43
N GLU A 5 0.06 12.80 0.76
CA GLU A 5 1.35 12.49 0.14
C GLU A 5 2.40 12.22 1.20
N PHE A 6 3.16 11.15 1.01
CA PHE A 6 4.32 10.77 1.81
C PHE A 6 5.50 10.55 0.89
N LYS A 7 6.71 10.90 1.33
CA LYS A 7 7.93 10.78 0.55
C LYS A 7 9.09 10.35 1.42
N ILE A 8 9.97 9.52 0.87
CA ILE A 8 11.22 9.14 1.53
C ILE A 8 12.31 8.90 0.49
N GLU A 9 13.55 9.30 0.81
CA GLU A 9 14.75 8.96 0.04
C GLU A 9 15.40 7.72 0.65
N ILE A 10 15.69 6.71 -0.17
CA ILE A 10 16.26 5.42 0.22
C ILE A 10 17.55 5.21 -0.58
N ALA A 11 18.67 4.97 0.11
CA ALA A 11 19.99 4.72 -0.44
C ALA A 11 20.11 3.28 -0.99
N ALA A 12 19.23 2.95 -1.92
CA ALA A 12 19.18 1.68 -2.62
C ALA A 12 18.65 1.91 -4.05
N SER A 13 18.94 0.96 -4.95
CA SER A 13 18.39 0.98 -6.30
C SER A 13 16.88 0.83 -6.29
N ARG A 14 16.24 1.33 -7.35
CA ARG A 14 14.79 1.29 -7.53
C ARG A 14 14.24 -0.14 -7.43
N GLN A 15 14.96 -1.08 -8.03
CA GLN A 15 14.64 -2.50 -8.01
C GLN A 15 14.67 -3.06 -6.59
N LYS A 16 15.71 -2.75 -5.79
CA LYS A 16 15.81 -3.22 -4.41
C LYS A 16 14.65 -2.70 -3.55
N VAL A 17 14.31 -1.41 -3.67
CA VAL A 17 13.18 -0.82 -2.94
C VAL A 17 11.86 -1.46 -3.36
N TRP A 18 11.63 -1.61 -4.67
CA TRP A 18 10.46 -2.26 -5.23
C TRP A 18 10.30 -3.70 -4.74
N ASP A 19 11.34 -4.52 -4.87
CA ASP A 19 11.31 -5.93 -4.47
C ASP A 19 11.09 -6.04 -2.95
N THR A 20 11.72 -5.17 -2.15
CA THR A 20 11.52 -5.14 -0.68
C THR A 20 10.11 -4.68 -0.30
N MET A 21 9.51 -3.76 -1.06
CA MET A 21 8.17 -3.27 -0.77
C MET A 21 7.10 -4.32 -1.09
N LEU A 22 7.25 -5.03 -2.21
CA LEU A 22 6.21 -5.90 -2.77
C LEU A 22 6.40 -7.39 -2.47
N ASP A 23 7.56 -7.85 -2.02
CA ASP A 23 7.75 -9.25 -1.61
C ASP A 23 6.89 -9.55 -0.36
N PRO A 24 6.16 -10.67 -0.31
CA PRO A 24 5.22 -10.95 0.78
C PRO A 24 5.88 -11.15 2.15
N VAL A 25 7.15 -11.55 2.18
CA VAL A 25 7.90 -11.75 3.43
C VAL A 25 8.37 -10.41 3.97
N THR A 26 8.89 -9.54 3.11
CA THR A 26 9.33 -8.19 3.52
C THR A 26 8.17 -7.24 3.73
N TYR A 27 7.08 -7.38 2.97
CA TYR A 27 5.85 -6.60 3.14
C TYR A 27 5.37 -6.59 4.59
N LYS A 28 5.17 -7.80 5.14
CA LYS A 28 4.71 -7.99 6.51
C LYS A 28 5.60 -7.26 7.52
N LYS A 29 6.92 -7.20 7.29
CA LYS A 29 7.87 -6.59 8.22
C LYS A 29 7.79 -5.06 8.23
N TRP A 30 7.65 -4.43 7.06
CA TRP A 30 7.62 -2.97 7.00
C TRP A 30 6.24 -2.40 7.35
N VAL A 31 5.15 -3.14 7.11
CA VAL A 31 3.81 -2.73 7.57
C VAL A 31 3.59 -2.98 9.06
N GLU A 32 4.27 -3.96 9.68
CA GLU A 32 4.05 -4.38 11.08
C GLU A 32 4.07 -3.20 12.07
N VAL A 33 4.94 -2.22 11.84
CA VAL A 33 5.12 -1.07 12.74
C VAL A 33 3.89 -0.16 12.82
N SER A 34 3.02 -0.20 11.81
CA SER A 34 1.84 0.67 11.70
C SER A 34 0.53 -0.11 11.62
N TRP A 35 0.56 -1.26 10.96
CA TRP A 35 -0.57 -2.16 10.77
C TRP A 35 -0.16 -3.59 11.17
N PRO A 36 -0.09 -3.87 12.49
CA PRO A 36 0.43 -5.13 13.02
C PRO A 36 -0.27 -6.35 12.45
N ALA A 37 0.53 -7.36 12.11
CA ALA A 37 0.12 -8.63 11.53
C ALA A 37 -0.76 -8.50 10.26
N SER A 38 -0.72 -7.34 9.59
CA SER A 38 -1.36 -7.16 8.28
C SER A 38 -0.56 -7.83 7.18
N SER A 39 -1.25 -8.27 6.15
CA SER A 39 -0.64 -8.94 4.99
C SER A 39 -1.44 -8.64 3.73
N TYR A 40 -0.98 -9.18 2.61
CA TYR A 40 -1.77 -9.18 1.39
C TYR A 40 -1.86 -10.58 0.77
N GLU A 41 -2.90 -10.80 -0.02
CA GLU A 41 -3.09 -11.99 -0.86
C GLU A 41 -3.37 -11.58 -2.30
N GLY A 42 -2.82 -12.32 -3.27
CA GLY A 42 -2.95 -12.02 -4.70
C GLY A 42 -1.60 -11.68 -5.34
N SER A 43 -1.64 -10.98 -6.47
CA SER A 43 -0.43 -10.62 -7.21
C SER A 43 -0.41 -9.16 -7.64
N TRP A 44 0.75 -8.51 -7.48
CA TRP A 44 1.03 -7.19 -8.05
C TRP A 44 1.20 -7.30 -9.58
N LYS A 45 0.09 -7.37 -10.30
CA LYS A 45 0.02 -7.40 -11.77
C LYS A 45 -1.12 -6.52 -12.24
N GLN A 46 -0.89 -5.73 -13.28
CA GLN A 46 -1.93 -4.87 -13.83
C GLN A 46 -3.17 -5.68 -14.24
N GLY A 47 -4.35 -5.20 -13.84
CA GLY A 47 -5.65 -5.83 -14.06
C GLY A 47 -6.03 -6.88 -13.02
N GLU A 48 -5.09 -7.35 -12.19
CA GLU A 48 -5.37 -8.33 -11.14
C GLU A 48 -5.88 -7.65 -9.86
N ASN A 49 -6.57 -8.45 -9.04
CA ASN A 49 -7.01 -8.04 -7.72
C ASN A 49 -6.01 -8.47 -6.64
N ILE A 50 -5.89 -7.63 -5.62
CA ILE A 50 -5.10 -7.86 -4.42
C ILE A 50 -5.96 -7.57 -3.19
N LYS A 51 -5.82 -8.41 -2.16
CA LYS A 51 -6.49 -8.25 -0.87
C LYS A 51 -5.48 -7.75 0.14
N PHE A 52 -5.80 -6.68 0.87
CA PHE A 52 -5.05 -6.27 2.05
C PHE A 52 -5.84 -6.73 3.28
N ILE A 53 -5.26 -7.61 4.08
CA ILE A 53 -5.98 -8.38 5.11
C ILE A 53 -5.34 -8.13 6.47
N SER A 54 -6.21 -7.83 7.43
CA SER A 54 -5.88 -7.71 8.85
C SER A 54 -5.97 -9.08 9.56
N PRO A 55 -5.45 -9.22 10.79
CA PRO A 55 -5.48 -10.47 11.54
C PRO A 55 -6.90 -11.03 11.81
N SER A 56 -7.94 -10.18 11.78
CA SER A 56 -9.32 -10.62 11.97
C SER A 56 -9.93 -11.31 10.74
N GLY A 57 -9.21 -11.31 9.61
CA GLY A 57 -9.70 -11.76 8.30
C GLY A 57 -10.46 -10.67 7.52
N GLU A 58 -10.66 -9.51 8.12
CA GLU A 58 -11.25 -8.34 7.47
C GLU A 58 -10.18 -7.52 6.74
N GLY A 59 -10.60 -6.72 5.76
CA GLY A 59 -9.64 -6.02 4.93
C GLY A 59 -10.26 -5.23 3.79
N THR A 60 -9.46 -4.96 2.76
CA THR A 60 -9.93 -4.30 1.53
C THR A 60 -9.49 -5.09 0.31
N LEU A 61 -10.31 -5.04 -0.74
CA LEU A 61 -10.00 -5.59 -2.05
C LEU A 61 -9.69 -4.43 -2.99
N ALA A 62 -8.55 -4.47 -3.67
CA ALA A 62 -8.16 -3.48 -4.66
C ALA A 62 -7.82 -4.13 -6.00
N THR A 63 -8.02 -3.38 -7.08
CA THR A 63 -7.53 -3.74 -8.42
C THR A 63 -6.25 -2.96 -8.69
N ILE A 64 -5.22 -3.61 -9.22
CA ILE A 64 -4.02 -2.94 -9.71
C ILE A 64 -4.35 -2.34 -11.09
N VAL A 65 -4.76 -1.07 -11.10
CA VAL A 65 -5.19 -0.37 -12.31
C VAL A 65 -4.04 -0.15 -13.27
N GLU A 66 -2.86 0.19 -12.73
CA GLU A 66 -1.65 0.39 -13.51
C GLU A 66 -0.45 -0.18 -12.76
N LEU A 67 0.45 -0.83 -13.51
CA LEU A 67 1.73 -1.26 -12.99
C LEU A 67 2.80 -1.11 -14.07
N ARG A 68 3.73 -0.18 -13.85
CA ARG A 68 4.95 -0.02 -14.63
C ARG A 68 6.10 -0.53 -13.76
N PRO A 69 6.71 -1.69 -14.07
CA PRO A 69 7.69 -2.32 -13.19
C PRO A 69 8.79 -1.36 -12.77
N TYR A 70 9.11 -1.40 -11.48
CA TYR A 70 10.07 -0.53 -10.81
C TYR A 70 9.71 0.95 -10.80
N GLU A 71 8.68 1.43 -11.49
CA GLU A 71 8.41 2.86 -11.65
C GLU A 71 7.15 3.33 -10.96
N PHE A 72 6.06 2.59 -11.14
CA PHE A 72 4.76 3.08 -10.75
C PHE A 72 3.76 1.95 -10.51
N ILE A 73 2.93 2.14 -9.49
CA ILE A 73 1.78 1.30 -9.20
C ILE A 73 0.61 2.22 -8.87
N LEU A 74 -0.59 1.88 -9.36
CA LEU A 74 -1.85 2.46 -8.94
C LEU A 74 -2.81 1.33 -8.56
N ALA A 75 -3.20 1.29 -7.29
CA ALA A 75 -4.25 0.43 -6.77
C ALA A 75 -5.53 1.26 -6.55
N ASN A 76 -6.67 0.68 -6.91
CA ASN A 76 -8.00 1.26 -6.65
C ASN A 76 -8.81 0.28 -5.81
N HIS A 77 -9.26 0.69 -4.63
CA HIS A 77 -10.09 -0.13 -3.75
C HIS A 77 -11.50 -0.27 -4.33
N ILE A 78 -12.00 -1.50 -4.37
CA ILE A 78 -13.28 -1.87 -5.01
C ILE A 78 -14.26 -2.59 -4.08
N ALA A 79 -13.82 -3.01 -2.89
CA ALA A 79 -14.66 -3.59 -1.85
C ALA A 79 -13.96 -3.59 -0.49
N VAL A 80 -14.74 -3.76 0.57
CA VAL A 80 -14.29 -4.18 1.91
C VAL A 80 -14.46 -5.68 2.04
N ILE A 81 -13.51 -6.36 2.68
CA ILE A 81 -13.60 -7.79 2.98
C ILE A 81 -14.17 -7.93 4.38
N LYS A 82 -15.31 -8.59 4.50
CA LYS A 82 -15.93 -8.89 5.80
C LYS A 82 -15.28 -10.10 6.45
N LYS A 83 -15.57 -10.29 7.73
CA LYS A 83 -15.07 -11.42 8.55
C LYS A 83 -15.40 -12.81 7.99
N ASP A 84 -16.51 -12.93 7.25
CA ASP A 84 -16.89 -14.18 6.56
C ASP A 84 -16.15 -14.41 5.23
N GLY A 85 -15.24 -13.50 4.86
CA GLY A 85 -14.47 -13.52 3.62
C GLY A 85 -15.20 -12.97 2.40
N SER A 86 -16.46 -12.53 2.53
CA SER A 86 -17.22 -11.98 1.42
C SER A 86 -16.94 -10.48 1.20
N ASP A 87 -16.96 -10.09 -0.08
CA ASP A 87 -16.78 -8.71 -0.51
C ASP A 87 -18.06 -7.88 -0.26
N ASP A 88 -17.91 -6.73 0.34
CA ASP A 88 -18.96 -5.73 0.55
C ASP A 88 -18.62 -4.45 -0.23
N ARG A 89 -19.60 -3.97 -0.99
CA ARG A 89 -19.49 -2.78 -1.84
C ARG A 89 -20.53 -1.71 -1.47
N ASP A 90 -21.47 -2.03 -0.60
CA ASP A 90 -22.71 -1.28 -0.44
C ASP A 90 -22.91 -0.72 0.98
N SER A 91 -22.26 -1.30 2.00
CA SER A 91 -22.31 -0.71 3.33
C SER A 91 -21.69 0.68 3.37
N GLU A 92 -22.02 1.47 4.40
CA GLU A 92 -21.45 2.80 4.58
C GLU A 92 -19.92 2.75 4.73
N ILE A 93 -19.39 1.69 5.38
CA ILE A 93 -17.93 1.48 5.46
C ILE A 93 -17.36 1.18 4.07
N ALA A 94 -18.03 0.32 3.29
CA ALA A 94 -17.59 0.00 1.93
C ALA A 94 -17.61 1.22 1.02
N LYS A 95 -18.66 2.05 1.06
CA LYS A 95 -18.75 3.30 0.28
C LYS A 95 -17.64 4.29 0.60
N GLY A 96 -17.08 4.26 1.82
CA GLY A 96 -15.90 5.06 2.16
C GLY A 96 -14.63 4.60 1.45
N TRP A 97 -14.52 3.28 1.17
CA TRP A 97 -13.32 2.63 0.62
C TRP A 97 -13.41 2.51 -0.89
N VAL A 98 -14.58 2.20 -1.43
CA VAL A 98 -14.76 2.03 -2.87
C VAL A 98 -14.42 3.33 -3.59
N GLY A 99 -13.44 3.23 -4.50
CA GLY A 99 -12.92 4.37 -5.26
C GLY A 99 -11.80 5.15 -4.57
N THR A 100 -11.36 4.76 -3.37
CA THR A 100 -10.09 5.25 -2.83
C THR A 100 -8.94 4.65 -3.63
N THR A 101 -7.84 5.39 -3.72
CA THR A 101 -6.68 4.95 -4.48
C THR A 101 -5.41 5.07 -3.68
N GLU A 102 -4.46 4.21 -4.00
CA GLU A 102 -3.10 4.24 -3.50
C GLU A 102 -2.15 4.14 -4.68
N SER A 103 -1.18 5.05 -4.74
CA SER A 103 -0.16 5.01 -5.77
C SER A 103 1.23 5.13 -5.20
N TYR A 104 2.16 4.42 -5.85
CA TYR A 104 3.56 4.38 -5.49
C TYR A 104 4.37 4.79 -6.69
N ASN A 105 5.18 5.83 -6.57
CA ASN A 105 6.09 6.29 -7.60
C ASN A 105 7.53 6.19 -7.12
N PHE A 106 8.36 5.53 -7.91
CA PHE A 106 9.77 5.29 -7.60
C PHE A 106 10.62 6.04 -8.62
N SER A 107 11.43 6.98 -8.15
CA SER A 107 12.33 7.78 -8.97
C SER A 107 13.75 7.62 -8.47
N GLU A 108 14.68 7.16 -9.32
CA GLU A 108 16.07 6.96 -8.91
C GLU A 108 16.97 8.08 -9.44
N LYS A 109 17.83 8.62 -8.56
CA LYS A 109 18.89 9.56 -8.91
C LYS A 109 20.12 9.30 -8.07
N ASN A 110 21.28 9.20 -8.71
CA ASN A 110 22.59 9.00 -8.05
C ASN A 110 22.63 7.77 -7.12
N GLY A 111 22.01 6.66 -7.51
CA GLY A 111 21.98 5.42 -6.71
C GLY A 111 21.07 5.47 -5.49
N LYS A 112 20.22 6.50 -5.37
CA LYS A 112 19.18 6.61 -4.35
C LYS A 112 17.81 6.68 -5.00
N THR A 113 16.83 6.05 -4.37
CA THR A 113 15.43 6.03 -4.81
C THR A 113 14.60 6.96 -3.93
N GLU A 114 13.94 7.94 -4.53
CA GLU A 114 12.80 8.63 -3.93
C GLU A 114 11.56 7.76 -4.15
N LEU A 115 10.94 7.31 -3.05
CA LEU A 115 9.64 6.67 -3.06
C LEU A 115 8.60 7.71 -2.62
N LYS A 116 7.64 7.99 -3.51
CA LYS A 116 6.46 8.80 -3.22
C LYS A 116 5.24 7.89 -3.11
N VAL A 117 4.53 7.98 -1.98
CA VAL A 117 3.23 7.34 -1.76
C VAL A 117 2.15 8.42 -1.79
N GLU A 118 1.11 8.22 -2.60
CA GLU A 118 -0.05 9.11 -2.67
C GLU A 118 -1.33 8.32 -2.44
N ILE A 119 -2.11 8.77 -1.45
CA ILE A 119 -3.37 8.15 -1.05
C ILE A 119 -4.51 9.13 -1.29
N ASN A 120 -5.53 8.71 -2.04
CA ASN A 120 -6.80 9.43 -2.13
C ASN A 120 -7.83 8.66 -1.30
N THR A 121 -8.18 9.16 -0.12
CA THR A 121 -8.98 8.43 0.88
C THR A 121 -10.20 9.23 1.35
N ASN A 122 -11.12 8.57 2.07
CA ASN A 122 -12.10 9.25 2.91
C ASN A 122 -11.37 10.02 4.05
N PRO A 123 -11.72 11.30 4.32
CA PRO A 123 -11.20 12.06 5.46
C PRO A 123 -11.23 11.33 6.81
N ASP A 124 -12.22 10.46 7.05
CA ASP A 124 -12.34 9.69 8.30
C ASP A 124 -11.13 8.78 8.57
N TRP A 125 -10.36 8.43 7.53
CA TRP A 125 -9.16 7.59 7.65
C TRP A 125 -7.85 8.36 7.49
N GLU A 126 -7.91 9.69 7.39
CA GLU A 126 -6.71 10.53 7.28
C GLU A 126 -5.72 10.22 8.40
N LYS A 127 -6.20 10.21 9.64
CA LYS A 127 -5.35 9.99 10.82
C LYS A 127 -4.63 8.64 10.79
N MET A 128 -5.32 7.59 10.35
CA MET A 128 -4.74 6.25 10.21
C MET A 128 -3.53 6.26 9.27
N PHE A 129 -3.64 6.97 8.14
CA PHE A 129 -2.56 7.06 7.17
C PHE A 129 -1.46 8.03 7.59
N THR A 130 -1.80 9.18 8.16
CA THR A 130 -0.80 10.17 8.60
C THR A 130 0.06 9.67 9.75
N ASP A 131 -0.51 8.82 10.61
CA ASP A 131 0.24 8.22 11.71
C ASP A 131 1.04 6.99 11.23
N GLY A 132 0.48 6.19 10.31
CA GLY A 132 1.10 4.92 9.89
C GLY A 132 2.21 5.08 8.85
N TRP A 133 1.98 5.82 7.76
CA TRP A 133 2.93 5.86 6.64
C TRP A 133 4.35 6.32 7.00
N PRO A 134 4.56 7.32 7.88
CA PRO A 134 5.91 7.72 8.27
C PRO A 134 6.74 6.58 8.86
N ASP A 135 6.17 5.81 9.79
CA ASP A 135 6.86 4.70 10.45
C ASP A 135 7.08 3.52 9.50
N ALA A 136 6.06 3.18 8.70
CA ALA A 136 6.13 2.14 7.69
C ALA A 136 7.23 2.42 6.64
N LEU A 137 7.32 3.65 6.15
CA LEU A 137 8.37 4.07 5.21
C LEU A 137 9.76 4.06 5.85
N ALA A 138 9.88 4.48 7.10
CA ALA A 138 11.14 4.42 7.83
C ALA A 138 11.64 2.96 7.94
N LYS A 139 10.74 2.01 8.22
CA LYS A 139 11.10 0.59 8.27
C LYS A 139 11.47 0.03 6.89
N LEU A 140 10.73 0.39 5.85
CA LEU A 140 11.05 -0.01 4.47
C LEU A 140 12.44 0.50 4.05
N LYS A 141 12.77 1.74 4.41
CA LYS A 141 14.11 2.34 4.16
C LYS A 141 15.20 1.52 4.84
N GLU A 142 15.08 1.27 6.14
CA GLU A 142 16.04 0.45 6.90
C GLU A 142 16.30 -0.90 6.23
N MET A 143 15.23 -1.59 5.83
CA MET A 143 15.31 -2.90 5.18
C MET A 143 15.93 -2.87 3.77
N SER A 144 15.70 -1.78 3.03
CA SER A 144 16.18 -1.63 1.66
C SER A 144 17.65 -1.22 1.60
N GLU A 145 18.14 -0.50 2.62
CA GLU A 145 19.54 -0.04 2.75
C GLU A 145 20.47 -1.08 3.37
N SER A 146 19.91 -2.22 3.80
CA SER A 146 20.63 -3.37 4.36
C SER A 146 21.08 -4.39 3.31
#